data_AF-A0AA88H744-F1
#
_entry.id   AF-A0AA88H744-F1
#
_cell.length_a   1.000
_cell.length_b   1.000
_cell.length_c   1.000
_cell.angle_alpha   90.00
_cell.angle_beta   90.00
_cell.angle_gamma   90.00
#
_symmetry.space_group_name_H-M   'P 1'
#
loop_
_entity.id
_entity.type
_entity.pdbx_description
1 polymer ?
#
loop_
_entity_poly.entity_id
_entity_poly.type
_entity_poly.pdbx_seq_one_letter_code
_entity_poly.pdbx_strand_id
1 'polypeptide(L)'
;MTPPSASQILNTIKRLKNNKPSGEDGLPPEVHKASPHVVKQKLETFFKRAVSSFDGVVMGLGINVSDLDYADDINTFTADPATAQAMLNEIAYFSQPLGIKINMAKTKVMDQNIQSDYQLLL
;
A
#
# COMPACT_ATOMS: atom_id res chain seq x y z
N MET A 1 9.42 27.18 -0.80
CA MET A 1 9.52 26.46 0.49
C MET A 1 10.84 25.72 0.50
N THR A 2 11.58 25.68 1.61
CA THR A 2 12.88 24.97 1.67
C THR A 2 12.66 23.47 1.85
N PRO A 3 13.38 22.60 1.12
CA PRO A 3 13.28 21.15 1.29
C PRO A 3 13.66 20.72 2.72
N PRO A 4 12.94 19.74 3.31
CA PRO A 4 13.25 19.26 4.64
C PRO A 4 14.62 18.57 4.68
N SER A 5 15.37 18.84 5.73
CA SER A 5 16.69 18.25 5.94
C SER A 5 16.60 16.75 6.27
N ALA A 6 17.67 16.01 5.98
CA ALA A 6 17.76 14.57 6.27
C ALA A 6 17.48 14.25 7.75
N SER A 7 17.87 15.13 8.67
CA SER A 7 17.60 14.98 10.10
C SER A 7 16.12 15.14 10.45
N GLN A 8 15.39 16.04 9.77
CA GLN A 8 13.95 16.20 9.94
C GLN A 8 13.20 14.96 9.42
N ILE A 9 13.63 14.42 8.28
CA ILE A 9 13.08 13.17 7.72
C ILE A 9 13.33 12.00 8.69
N LEU A 10 14.57 11.84 9.18
CA LEU A 10 14.95 10.78 10.12
C LEU A 10 14.19 10.89 11.46
N ASN A 11 14.05 12.09 12.01
CA ASN A 11 13.32 12.29 13.25
C ASN A 11 11.82 12.04 13.08
N THR A 12 11.26 12.38 11.93
CA THR A 12 9.87 12.07 11.59
C THR A 12 9.67 10.56 11.49
N ILE A 13 10.55 9.84 10.80
CA ILE A 13 10.52 8.37 10.71
C ILE A 13 10.68 7.73 12.10
N LYS A 14 11.60 8.22 12.94
CA LYS A 14 11.77 7.72 14.31
C LYS A 14 10.51 7.92 15.16
N ARG A 15 9.83 9.07 15.03
CA ARG A 15 8.55 9.33 15.71
C ARG A 15 7.43 8.41 15.22
N LEU A 16 7.42 8.05 13.93
CA LEU A 16 6.48 7.06 13.38
C LEU A 16 6.74 5.64 13.91
N LYS A 17 8.01 5.30 14.18
CA LYS A 17 8.44 3.99 14.70
C LYS A 17 8.40 3.85 16.23
N ASN A 18 7.98 4.89 16.97
CA ASN A 18 7.90 4.83 18.44
C ASN A 18 6.72 3.94 18.90
N ASN A 19 7.01 2.64 19.08
CA ASN A 19 6.28 1.69 19.93
C ASN A 19 4.75 1.66 19.78
N LYS A 20 4.22 1.78 18.56
CA LYS A 20 2.86 1.28 18.34
C LYS A 20 2.92 -0.24 18.47
N PRO A 21 2.14 -0.87 19.37
CA PRO A 21 2.01 -2.31 19.37
C PRO A 21 1.57 -2.76 17.97
N SER A 22 2.02 -3.95 17.52
CA SER A 22 1.38 -4.65 16.40
C SER A 22 -0.13 -4.55 16.62
N GLY A 23 -0.85 -4.13 15.58
CA GLY A 23 -2.24 -3.77 15.74
C GLY A 23 -3.05 -4.96 16.26
N GLU A 24 -4.28 -4.68 16.65
CA GLU A 24 -5.28 -5.71 16.94
C GLU A 24 -5.68 -6.37 15.61
N ASP A 25 -4.71 -7.03 14.95
CA ASP A 25 -4.81 -7.44 13.55
C ASP A 25 -5.56 -8.78 13.41
N GLY A 26 -6.10 -9.30 14.53
CA GLY A 26 -6.92 -10.52 14.59
C GLY A 26 -6.19 -11.80 14.15
N LEU A 27 -4.94 -11.67 13.69
CA LEU A 27 -4.09 -12.75 13.25
C LEU A 27 -3.21 -13.19 14.43
N PRO A 28 -3.36 -14.44 14.90
CA PRO A 28 -2.53 -14.96 15.96
C PRO A 28 -1.04 -14.90 15.54
N PRO A 29 -0.11 -14.54 16.44
CA PRO A 29 1.32 -14.55 16.15
C PRO A 29 1.81 -15.90 15.63
N GLU A 30 1.10 -16.99 15.97
CA GLU A 30 1.39 -18.33 15.48
C GLU A 30 1.19 -18.48 13.98
N VAL A 31 0.27 -17.73 13.36
CA VAL A 31 0.02 -17.78 11.90
C VAL A 31 1.22 -17.20 11.13
N HIS A 32 1.80 -16.11 11.64
CA HIS A 32 3.03 -15.55 11.08
C HIS A 32 4.27 -16.40 11.40
N LYS A 33 4.29 -17.12 12.53
CA LYS A 33 5.42 -17.99 12.92
C LYS A 33 5.41 -19.37 12.27
N ALA A 34 4.24 -19.95 11.99
CA ALA A 34 4.11 -21.31 11.50
C ALA A 34 4.50 -21.46 10.03
N SER A 35 4.21 -20.47 9.18
CA SER A 35 4.59 -20.45 7.75
C SER A 35 4.44 -19.06 7.12
N PRO A 36 5.33 -18.10 7.45
CA PRO A 36 5.25 -16.72 6.93
C PRO A 36 5.24 -16.64 5.40
N HIS A 37 5.92 -17.57 4.74
CA HIS A 37 5.97 -17.68 3.28
C HIS A 37 4.61 -18.02 2.66
N VAL A 38 3.81 -18.87 3.30
CA VAL A 38 2.50 -19.32 2.78
C VAL A 38 1.48 -18.20 2.90
N VAL A 39 1.48 -17.49 4.02
CA VAL A 39 0.60 -16.33 4.24
C VAL A 39 0.92 -15.25 3.21
N LYS A 40 2.21 -14.93 3.03
CA LYS A 40 2.65 -13.97 2.03
C LYS A 40 2.22 -14.37 0.62
N GLN A 41 2.48 -15.62 0.21
CA GLN A 41 2.13 -16.09 -1.13
C GLN A 41 0.62 -16.00 -1.40
N LYS A 42 -0.22 -16.31 -0.41
CA LYS A 42 -1.67 -16.21 -0.53
C LYS A 42 -2.15 -14.77 -0.65
N LEU A 43 -1.62 -13.87 0.19
CA LEU A 43 -1.94 -12.44 0.13
C LEU A 43 -1.49 -11.83 -1.20
N GLU A 44 -0.28 -12.13 -1.65
CA GLU A 44 0.25 -11.65 -2.92
C GLU A 44 -0.60 -12.13 -4.11
N THR A 45 -1.02 -13.40 -4.10
CA THR A 45 -1.92 -13.95 -5.13
C THR A 45 -3.29 -13.28 -5.09
N PHE A 46 -3.81 -13.03 -3.89
CA PHE A 46 -5.08 -12.35 -3.68
C PHE A 46 -5.04 -10.92 -4.24
N PHE A 47 -4.06 -10.12 -3.83
CA PHE A 47 -3.96 -8.73 -4.25
C PHE A 47 -3.74 -8.63 -5.76
N LYS A 48 -2.82 -9.41 -6.33
CA LYS A 48 -2.60 -9.45 -7.79
C LYS A 48 -3.89 -9.75 -8.55
N ARG A 49 -4.73 -10.66 -8.05
CA ARG A 49 -6.01 -10.99 -8.68
C ARG A 49 -7.05 -9.88 -8.51
N ALA A 50 -7.11 -9.24 -7.34
CA ALA A 50 -8.06 -8.17 -7.08
C ALA A 50 -7.77 -6.91 -7.92
N VAL A 51 -6.50 -6.64 -8.22
CA VAL A 51 -6.09 -5.43 -8.95
C VAL A 51 -5.70 -5.67 -10.41
N SER A 52 -5.74 -6.91 -10.92
CA SER A 52 -5.25 -7.23 -12.28
C SER A 52 -5.99 -6.52 -13.42
N SER A 53 -7.18 -6.00 -13.16
CA SER A 53 -8.03 -5.32 -14.13
C SER A 53 -7.79 -3.80 -14.19
N PHE A 54 -6.84 -3.28 -13.40
CA PHE A 54 -6.58 -1.85 -13.28
C PHE A 54 -5.17 -1.50 -13.71
N ASP A 55 -5.04 -0.36 -14.38
CA ASP A 55 -3.74 0.18 -14.75
C ASP A 55 -3.08 0.86 -13.56
N GLY A 56 -1.78 0.57 -13.38
CA GLY A 56 -0.92 1.27 -12.44
C GLY A 56 -0.48 2.64 -12.95
N VAL A 57 0.37 3.31 -12.17
CA VAL A 57 0.98 4.60 -12.56
C VAL A 57 2.37 4.39 -13.13
N VAL A 58 2.74 5.19 -14.13
CA VAL A 58 4.09 5.19 -14.68
C VAL A 58 5.00 6.06 -13.81
N MET A 59 6.04 5.46 -13.25
CA MET A 59 7.04 6.13 -12.42
C MET A 59 8.42 6.16 -13.11
N GLY A 60 9.09 7.31 -13.06
CA GLY A 60 10.50 7.46 -13.46
C GLY A 60 10.81 6.98 -14.87
N LEU A 61 11.67 5.97 -14.98
CA LEU A 61 12.19 5.35 -16.23
C LEU A 61 11.13 4.60 -17.07
N GLY A 62 9.85 4.97 -16.97
CA GLY A 62 8.76 4.31 -17.68
C GLY A 62 8.26 3.02 -17.01
N ILE A 63 8.55 2.82 -15.71
CA ILE A 63 8.13 1.62 -14.99
C ILE A 63 6.67 1.79 -14.55
N ASN A 64 5.78 0.89 -14.98
CA ASN A 64 4.41 0.86 -14.47
C ASN A 64 4.36 0.18 -13.10
N VAL A 65 3.78 0.86 -12.11
CA VAL A 65 3.63 0.37 -10.75
C VAL A 65 2.17 0.47 -10.35
N SER A 66 1.54 -0.68 -10.11
CA SER A 66 0.14 -0.83 -9.70
C SER A 66 -0.04 -0.85 -8.18
N ASP A 67 0.93 -1.40 -7.46
CA ASP A 67 0.81 -1.66 -6.03
C ASP A 67 2.18 -1.78 -5.34
N LEU A 68 2.15 -1.67 -4.02
CA LEU A 68 3.27 -1.88 -3.10
C LEU A 68 2.75 -2.55 -1.84
N ASP A 69 3.16 -3.80 -1.60
CA ASP A 69 2.77 -4.60 -0.45
C ASP A 69 3.91 -4.74 0.58
N TYR A 70 3.52 -4.83 1.86
CA TYR A 70 4.44 -5.19 2.94
C TYR A 70 3.68 -5.94 4.04
N ALA A 71 4.04 -7.20 4.25
CA ALA A 71 3.38 -8.09 5.19
C ALA A 71 1.87 -8.21 4.91
N ASP A 72 1.04 -7.58 5.74
CA ASP A 72 -0.42 -7.54 5.67
C ASP A 72 -0.97 -6.22 5.09
N ASP A 73 -0.13 -5.19 4.95
CA ASP A 73 -0.48 -3.89 4.38
C ASP A 73 -0.25 -3.84 2.86
N ILE A 74 -1.12 -3.14 2.14
CA ILE A 74 -0.96 -2.83 0.71
C ILE A 74 -1.29 -1.36 0.41
N ASN A 75 -0.56 -0.77 -0.54
CA ASN A 75 -0.90 0.48 -1.18
C ASN A 75 -1.11 0.23 -2.68
N THR A 76 -2.17 0.78 -3.26
CA THR A 76 -2.44 0.70 -4.71
C THR A 76 -2.34 2.08 -5.34
N PHE A 77 -1.88 2.12 -6.58
CA PHE A 77 -1.64 3.35 -7.32
C PHE A 77 -2.42 3.33 -8.63
N THR A 78 -3.07 4.44 -8.94
CA THR A 78 -3.77 4.66 -10.20
C THR A 78 -3.78 6.15 -10.53
N ALA A 79 -4.16 6.48 -11.76
CA ALA A 79 -4.10 7.85 -12.26
C ALA A 79 -5.22 8.74 -11.70
N ASP A 80 -6.36 8.18 -11.30
CA ASP A 80 -7.51 8.95 -10.85
C ASP A 80 -8.20 8.42 -9.57
N PRO A 81 -8.80 9.30 -8.76
CA PRO A 81 -9.45 8.90 -7.51
C PRO A 81 -10.65 7.95 -7.68
N ALA A 82 -11.37 8.02 -8.81
CA ALA A 82 -12.54 7.16 -9.03
C ALA A 82 -12.11 5.71 -9.28
N THR A 83 -11.05 5.52 -10.07
CA THR A 83 -10.41 4.22 -10.26
C THR A 83 -9.83 3.72 -8.95
N ALA A 84 -9.25 4.59 -8.10
CA ALA A 84 -8.72 4.18 -6.80
C ALA A 84 -9.84 3.62 -5.89
N GLN A 85 -10.99 4.27 -5.88
CA GLN A 85 -12.16 3.78 -5.16
C GLN A 85 -12.69 2.46 -5.74
N ALA A 86 -12.69 2.32 -7.07
CA ALA A 86 -13.08 1.06 -7.72
C ALA A 86 -12.13 -0.09 -7.35
N MET A 87 -10.81 0.14 -7.32
CA MET A 87 -9.83 -0.84 -6.86
C MET A 87 -10.10 -1.26 -5.42
N LEU A 88 -10.37 -0.31 -4.51
CA LEU A 88 -10.71 -0.64 -3.12
C LEU A 88 -11.98 -1.49 -3.01
N ASN A 89 -12.99 -1.21 -3.85
CA ASN A 89 -14.23 -1.99 -3.89
C ASN A 89 -13.97 -3.43 -4.37
N GLU A 90 -13.12 -3.62 -5.39
CA GLU A 90 -12.73 -4.94 -5.88
C GLU A 90 -11.96 -5.72 -4.80
N ILE A 91 -10.97 -5.10 -4.14
CA ILE A 91 -10.23 -5.74 -3.04
C ILE A 91 -11.21 -6.17 -1.93
N ALA A 92 -12.17 -5.32 -1.55
CA ALA A 92 -13.18 -5.66 -0.55
C ALA A 92 -14.14 -6.78 -0.99
N TYR A 93 -14.47 -6.86 -2.28
CA TYR A 93 -15.28 -7.92 -2.85
C TYR A 93 -14.54 -9.27 -2.83
N PHE A 94 -13.31 -9.30 -3.34
CA PHE A 94 -12.48 -10.51 -3.36
C PHE A 94 -12.09 -10.99 -1.95
N SER A 95 -12.11 -10.11 -0.94
CA SER A 95 -11.76 -10.47 0.44
C SER A 95 -12.82 -11.32 1.13
N GLN A 96 -14.10 -11.16 0.76
CA GLN A 96 -15.24 -11.85 1.37
C GLN A 96 -15.12 -13.38 1.37
N PRO A 97 -14.87 -14.07 0.23
CA PRO A 97 -14.77 -15.53 0.21
C PRO A 97 -13.55 -16.08 0.95
N LEU A 98 -12.54 -15.25 1.20
CA LEU A 98 -11.30 -15.65 1.87
C LEU A 98 -11.37 -15.46 3.39
N GLY A 99 -12.47 -14.90 3.91
CA GLY A 99 -12.58 -14.53 5.33
C GLY A 99 -11.64 -13.39 5.73
N ILE A 100 -11.09 -12.66 4.76
CA ILE A 100 -10.21 -11.51 5.00
C ILE A 100 -11.10 -10.30 5.29
N LYS A 101 -10.92 -9.71 6.47
CA LYS A 101 -11.68 -8.53 6.91
C LYS A 101 -10.86 -7.26 6.69
N ILE A 102 -11.25 -6.47 5.69
CA ILE A 102 -10.65 -5.16 5.45
C ILE A 102 -11.18 -4.16 6.46
N ASN A 103 -10.27 -3.39 7.07
CA ASN A 103 -10.65 -2.28 7.94
C ASN A 103 -10.96 -1.02 7.13
N MET A 104 -12.20 -0.92 6.64
CA MET A 104 -12.65 0.21 5.82
C MET A 104 -12.54 1.58 6.51
N ALA A 105 -12.50 1.64 7.85
CA ALA A 105 -12.29 2.91 8.56
C ALA A 105 -10.84 3.41 8.47
N LYS A 106 -9.88 2.49 8.26
CA LYS A 106 -8.46 2.79 8.07
C LYS A 106 -8.10 2.93 6.58
N THR A 107 -8.80 2.23 5.70
CA THR A 107 -8.59 2.29 4.25
C THR A 107 -9.08 3.63 3.68
N LYS A 108 -8.22 4.33 2.93
CA LYS A 108 -8.53 5.66 2.38
C LYS A 108 -7.99 5.81 0.96
N VAL A 109 -8.77 6.48 0.10
CA VAL A 109 -8.26 7.03 -1.16
C VAL A 109 -7.52 8.32 -0.85
N MET A 110 -6.31 8.45 -1.40
CA MET A 110 -5.47 9.64 -1.24
C MET A 110 -5.12 10.18 -2.62
N ASP A 111 -5.26 11.50 -2.78
CA ASP A 111 -4.74 12.21 -3.94
C ASP A 111 -3.37 12.80 -3.57
N GLN A 112 -2.37 12.58 -4.42
CA GLN A 112 -1.02 13.11 -4.26
C GLN A 112 -0.64 13.85 -5.53
N ASN A 113 -0.78 15.18 -5.49
CA ASN A 113 -0.32 16.04 -6.57
C ASN A 113 1.21 16.17 -6.51
N ILE A 114 1.91 15.32 -7.25
CA ILE A 114 3.37 15.35 -7.33
C ILE A 114 3.75 16.39 -8.39
N GLN A 115 4.00 17.63 -7.95
CA GLN A 115 4.62 18.66 -8.78
C GLN A 115 6.03 18.19 -9.16
N SER A 116 6.24 17.91 -10.44
CA SER A 116 7.51 17.38 -10.95
C SER A 116 8.53 18.52 -11.07
N ASP A 117 9.35 18.75 -10.04
CA ASP A 117 10.50 19.68 -10.09
C ASP A 117 11.69 19.09 -10.86
N TYR A 118 11.45 18.33 -11.93
CA TYR A 118 12.51 17.92 -12.84
C TYR A 118 12.70 19.03 -13.89
N GLN A 119 13.45 20.06 -13.53
CA GLN A 119 14.14 20.84 -14.56
C GLN A 119 15.15 19.91 -15.21
N LEU A 120 14.86 19.49 -16.45
CA LEU A 120 15.84 18.89 -17.34
C LEU A 120 17.02 19.86 -17.44
N LEU A 121 18.13 19.54 -16.76
CA LEU A 121 19.43 20.13 -17.05
C LEU A 121 19.86 19.64 -18.44
N LEU A 122 19.45 20.38 -19.46
CA LEU A 122 20.11 20.42 -20.78
C LEU A 122 21.15 21.54 -20.76
#